data_AF-A0AAJ7WFH0-F1
#
_entry.id   AF-A0AAJ7WFH0-F1
#
_cell.length_a   1.000
_cell.length_b   1.000
_cell.length_c   1.000
_cell.angle_alpha   90.00
_cell.angle_beta   90.00
_cell.angle_gamma   90.00
#
_symmetry.space_group_name_H-M   'P 1'
#
loop_
_entity.id
_entity.type
_entity.pdbx_description
1 polymer ?
#
loop_
_entity_poly.entity_id
_entity_poly.type
_entity_poly.pdbx_seq_one_letter_code
_entity_poly.pdbx_strand_id
1 'polypeptide(L)'
;MGPGVISDYVPVDLATNGLLSAIWDYAVHRESNEPQVYNCGSSDWNPLSFHTYCPNYIKSIEKYPSSKIAWYPFMFLVGNIYIFFVLHVLFHVFPAIVADVVLMIQRKKPKALKIVSKATVQFRALYYFISTSWIIKADKLKSVVNRMNATDLEEFSFDMTLIDWADG
;
A
#
# COMPACT_ATOMS: atom_id res chain seq x y z
N MET A 1 -1.43 4.76 -14.52
CA MET A 1 -2.12 3.49 -14.19
C MET A 1 -3.41 3.42 -14.99
N GLY A 2 -3.68 2.27 -15.62
CA GLY A 2 -4.97 2.05 -16.30
C GLY A 2 -6.06 1.63 -15.30
N PRO A 3 -7.35 1.78 -15.65
CA PRO A 3 -8.47 1.49 -14.74
C PRO A 3 -8.59 0.01 -14.33
N GLY A 4 -8.05 -0.91 -15.13
CA GLY A 4 -8.07 -2.36 -14.85
C GLY A 4 -6.78 -2.91 -14.24
N VAL A 5 -5.85 -2.06 -13.79
CA VAL A 5 -4.62 -2.53 -13.14
C VAL A 5 -4.94 -3.00 -11.73
N ILE A 6 -4.62 -4.27 -11.44
CA ILE A 6 -4.72 -4.86 -10.11
C ILE A 6 -3.42 -4.54 -9.37
N SER A 7 -3.52 -3.97 -8.17
CA SER A 7 -2.38 -3.71 -7.31
C SER A 7 -2.44 -4.60 -6.07
N ASP A 8 -1.28 -5.03 -5.60
CA ASP A 8 -1.17 -5.85 -4.40
C ASP A 8 -0.91 -4.96 -3.18
N TYR A 9 -1.84 -5.00 -2.24
CA TYR A 9 -1.78 -4.30 -0.95
C TYR A 9 -2.18 -5.28 0.14
N VAL A 10 -1.33 -5.43 1.15
CA VAL A 10 -1.60 -6.27 2.32
C VAL A 10 -1.39 -5.42 3.57
N PRO A 11 -2.43 -5.26 4.42
CA PRO A 11 -2.29 -4.67 5.74
C PRO A 11 -1.17 -5.33 6.57
N VAL A 12 -0.42 -4.52 7.30
CA VAL A 12 0.80 -4.98 7.98
C VAL A 12 0.52 -6.02 9.07
N ASP A 13 -0.63 -5.91 9.73
CA ASP A 13 -1.16 -6.86 10.70
C ASP A 13 -1.47 -8.22 10.05
N LEU A 14 -2.20 -8.24 8.93
CA LEU A 14 -2.47 -9.48 8.19
C LEU A 14 -1.19 -10.11 7.64
N ALA A 15 -0.24 -9.30 7.16
CA ALA A 15 1.06 -9.80 6.72
C ALA A 15 1.86 -10.42 7.88
N THR A 16 1.79 -9.82 9.07
CA THR A 16 2.45 -10.32 10.28
C THR A 16 1.80 -11.61 10.77
N ASN A 17 0.47 -11.64 10.85
CA ASN A 17 -0.30 -12.84 11.23
C ASN A 17 -0.04 -13.98 10.24
N GLY A 18 -0.06 -13.70 8.93
CA GLY A 18 0.28 -14.67 7.89
C GLY A 18 1.71 -15.20 8.01
N LEU A 19 2.68 -14.36 8.37
CA LEU A 19 4.06 -14.79 8.62
C LEU A 19 4.16 -15.74 9.82
N LEU A 20 3.56 -15.39 10.96
CA LEU A 20 3.55 -16.24 12.15
C LEU A 20 2.88 -17.58 11.88
N SER A 21 1.77 -17.54 11.16
CA SER A 21 1.00 -18.71 10.73
C SER A 21 1.80 -19.61 9.79
N ALA A 22 2.54 -19.03 8.84
CA ALA A 22 3.42 -19.78 7.95
C ALA A 22 4.60 -20.42 8.71
N ILE A 23 5.16 -19.74 9.72
CA ILE A 23 6.22 -20.30 10.57
C ILE A 23 5.70 -21.49 11.37
N TRP A 24 4.52 -21.35 12.00
CA TRP A 24 3.86 -22.44 12.71
C TRP A 24 3.59 -23.63 11.79
N ASP A 25 3.00 -23.35 10.62
CA ASP A 25 2.69 -24.37 9.63
C ASP A 25 3.93 -25.13 9.16
N TYR A 26 5.02 -24.41 8.89
CA TYR A 26 6.30 -25.02 8.54
C TYR A 26 6.87 -25.87 9.68
N ALA A 27 6.77 -25.41 10.93
CA ALA A 27 7.31 -26.15 12.07
C ALA A 27 6.55 -27.45 12.35
N VAL A 28 5.22 -27.45 12.17
CA VAL A 28 4.34 -28.57 12.55
C VAL A 28 4.08 -29.52 11.37
N HIS A 29 3.90 -28.99 10.16
CA HIS A 29 3.42 -29.74 9.01
C HIS A 29 4.45 -29.89 7.87
N ARG A 30 5.74 -29.58 8.10
CA ARG A 30 6.76 -29.81 7.07
C ARG A 30 6.87 -31.30 6.73
N GLU A 31 6.71 -31.60 5.45
CA GLU A 31 6.87 -32.96 4.92
C GLU A 31 8.31 -33.22 4.45
N SER A 32 9.04 -32.17 4.08
CA SER A 32 10.41 -32.24 3.60
C SER A 32 11.30 -31.18 4.23
N ASN A 33 12.62 -31.42 4.17
CA ASN A 33 13.63 -30.44 4.57
C ASN A 33 13.91 -29.38 3.48
N GLU A 34 13.16 -29.41 2.38
CA GLU A 34 13.33 -28.44 1.30
C GLU A 34 12.77 -27.06 1.70
N PRO A 35 13.38 -25.96 1.24
CA PRO A 35 12.86 -24.62 1.47
C PRO A 35 11.42 -24.50 0.99
N GLN A 36 10.57 -23.97 1.87
CA GLN A 36 9.16 -23.76 1.60
C GLN A 36 8.88 -22.28 1.34
N VAL A 37 8.15 -21.96 0.27
CA VAL A 37 7.79 -20.58 -0.08
C VAL A 37 6.32 -20.35 0.23
N TYR A 38 6.05 -19.33 1.03
CA TYR A 38 4.70 -18.84 1.34
C TYR A 38 4.59 -17.42 0.80
N ASN A 39 3.83 -17.26 -0.28
CA ASN A 39 3.56 -15.93 -0.81
C ASN A 39 2.42 -15.29 -0.02
N CYS A 40 2.57 -14.00 0.28
CA CYS A 40 1.54 -13.17 0.87
C CYS A 40 1.21 -12.05 -0.12
N GLY A 41 0.01 -12.08 -0.67
CA GLY A 41 -0.46 -11.08 -1.62
C GLY A 41 -1.98 -11.10 -1.74
N SER A 42 -2.58 -9.92 -1.97
CA SER A 42 -4.02 -9.77 -2.13
C SER A 42 -4.51 -9.92 -3.56
N SER A 43 -3.63 -9.79 -4.54
CA SER A 43 -3.99 -9.78 -5.97
C SER A 43 -4.72 -11.05 -6.47
N ASP A 44 -4.50 -12.20 -5.85
CA ASP A 44 -5.21 -13.45 -6.16
C ASP A 44 -6.27 -13.85 -5.12
N TRP A 45 -6.36 -13.13 -4.00
CA TRP A 45 -7.18 -13.47 -2.83
C TRP A 45 -8.33 -12.48 -2.66
N ASN A 46 -8.02 -11.18 -2.69
CA ASN A 46 -8.98 -10.08 -2.65
C ASN A 46 -8.47 -8.92 -3.54
N PRO A 47 -8.66 -8.99 -4.86
CA PRO A 47 -8.03 -8.07 -5.81
C PRO A 47 -8.46 -6.61 -5.63
N LEU A 48 -7.49 -5.69 -5.70
CA LEU A 48 -7.71 -4.25 -5.55
C LEU A 48 -7.36 -3.48 -6.83
N SER A 49 -8.23 -2.57 -7.26
CA SER A 49 -7.92 -1.54 -8.25
C SER A 49 -7.85 -0.17 -7.59
N PHE A 50 -6.80 0.60 -7.89
CA PHE A 50 -6.70 1.98 -7.45
C PHE A 50 -7.87 2.86 -7.92
N HIS A 51 -8.43 2.55 -9.09
CA HIS A 51 -9.54 3.33 -9.63
C HIS A 51 -10.82 3.19 -8.79
N THR A 52 -11.02 2.03 -8.16
CA THR A 52 -12.17 1.79 -7.26
C THR A 52 -11.85 2.21 -5.83
N TYR A 53 -10.61 2.04 -5.38
CA TYR A 53 -10.16 2.34 -4.03
C TYR A 53 -10.01 3.85 -3.74
N CYS A 54 -9.32 4.59 -4.61
CA CYS A 54 -8.92 5.98 -4.35
C CYS A 54 -10.08 6.92 -4.00
N PRO A 55 -11.26 6.85 -4.65
CA PRO A 55 -12.38 7.74 -4.30
C PRO A 55 -12.83 7.57 -2.84
N ASN A 56 -12.87 6.35 -2.32
CA ASN A 56 -13.25 6.10 -0.94
C ASN A 56 -12.11 6.43 0.04
N TYR A 57 -10.87 6.17 -0.36
CA TYR A 57 -9.70 6.59 0.40
C TYR A 57 -9.65 8.12 0.61
N ILE A 58 -9.97 8.93 -0.42
CA ILE A 58 -10.06 10.39 -0.29
C ILE A 58 -11.15 10.78 0.72
N LYS A 59 -12.34 10.16 0.66
CA LYS A 59 -13.41 10.39 1.64
C LYS A 59 -12.99 10.03 3.07
N SER A 60 -12.22 8.96 3.25
CA SER A 60 -11.68 8.57 4.56
C SER A 60 -10.69 9.63 5.09
N ILE A 61 -9.80 10.16 4.23
CA ILE A 61 -8.91 11.29 4.61
C ILE A 61 -9.70 12.55 4.96
N GLU A 62 -10.77 12.86 4.24
CA GLU A 62 -11.64 14.01 4.54
C GLU A 62 -12.35 13.85 5.89
N LYS A 63 -12.81 12.63 6.21
CA LYS A 63 -13.46 12.29 7.47
C LYS A 63 -12.48 12.29 8.65
N TYR A 64 -11.24 11.86 8.43
CA TYR A 64 -10.19 11.72 9.44
C TYR A 64 -8.89 12.43 9.03
N PRO A 65 -8.88 13.77 8.95
CA PRO A 65 -7.73 14.51 8.42
C PRO A 65 -6.54 14.49 9.38
N SER A 66 -5.34 14.36 8.81
CA SER A 66 -4.10 14.52 9.58
C SER A 66 -3.88 15.99 9.98
N SER A 67 -3.43 16.22 11.21
CA SER A 67 -3.02 17.56 11.67
C SER A 67 -1.83 18.15 10.90
N LYS A 68 -1.15 17.35 10.07
CA LYS A 68 -0.02 17.76 9.23
C LYS A 68 -0.40 17.98 7.76
N ILE A 69 -1.68 17.90 7.39
CA ILE A 69 -2.10 18.10 6.00
C ILE A 69 -1.87 19.55 5.58
N ALA A 70 -1.24 19.76 4.42
CA ALA A 70 -0.88 21.09 3.95
C ALA A 70 -2.00 21.77 3.14
N TRP A 71 -2.84 20.98 2.46
CA TRP A 71 -3.97 21.45 1.66
C TRP A 71 -5.02 20.34 1.51
N TYR A 72 -6.19 20.69 0.99
CA TYR A 72 -7.32 19.77 0.79
C TYR A 72 -6.93 18.48 0.04
N PRO A 73 -7.36 17.29 0.49
CA PRO A 73 -6.94 16.03 -0.15
C PRO A 73 -7.51 15.91 -1.57
N PHE A 74 -6.66 15.59 -2.53
CA PHE A 74 -7.06 15.20 -3.88
C PHE A 74 -6.05 14.21 -4.45
N MET A 75 -6.49 13.40 -5.42
CA MET A 75 -5.63 12.46 -6.12
C MET A 75 -5.97 12.39 -7.60
N PHE A 76 -4.94 12.40 -8.45
CA PHE A 76 -5.08 12.20 -9.89
C PHE A 76 -4.42 10.88 -10.29
N LEU A 77 -5.22 9.94 -10.81
CA LEU A 77 -4.71 8.72 -11.43
C LEU A 77 -4.49 8.97 -12.92
N VAL A 78 -3.24 9.14 -13.33
CA VAL A 78 -2.88 9.46 -14.72
C VAL A 78 -2.17 8.29 -15.40
N GLY A 79 -2.51 8.06 -16.67
CA GLY A 79 -1.87 7.03 -17.52
C GLY A 79 -0.62 7.53 -18.26
N ASN A 80 -0.44 8.85 -18.37
CA ASN A 80 0.61 9.46 -19.18
C ASN A 80 1.71 10.07 -18.29
N ILE A 81 2.97 9.71 -18.55
CA ILE A 81 4.12 10.14 -17.76
C ILE A 81 4.42 11.64 -17.85
N TYR A 82 4.09 12.29 -18.97
CA TYR A 82 4.26 13.75 -19.13
C TYR A 82 3.24 14.51 -18.30
N ILE A 83 1.98 14.06 -18.30
CA ILE A 83 0.93 14.63 -17.45
C ILE A 83 1.30 14.45 -15.98
N PHE A 84 1.78 13.26 -15.60
CA PHE A 84 2.29 12.99 -14.25
C PHE A 84 3.39 14.00 -13.86
N PHE A 85 4.38 14.23 -14.73
CA PHE A 85 5.48 15.15 -14.43
C PHE A 85 4.99 16.59 -14.25
N VAL A 86 4.09 17.07 -15.12
CA VAL A 86 3.49 18.41 -15.00
C VAL A 86 2.73 18.56 -13.68
N LEU A 87 1.85 17.61 -13.36
CA LEU A 87 1.08 17.63 -12.10
C LEU A 87 2.01 17.52 -10.88
N HIS A 88 3.06 16.70 -10.95
CA HIS A 88 4.03 16.54 -9.87
C HIS A 88 4.79 17.84 -9.60
N VAL A 89 5.24 18.53 -10.65
CA VAL A 89 5.89 19.83 -10.49
C VAL A 89 4.93 20.86 -9.92
N LEU A 90 3.70 20.93 -10.43
CA LEU A 90 2.70 21.93 -10.03
C LEU A 90 2.20 21.74 -8.60
N PHE A 91 1.89 20.51 -8.20
CA PHE A 91 1.23 20.21 -6.93
C PHE A 91 2.15 19.71 -5.82
N HIS A 92 3.39 19.32 -6.13
CA HIS A 92 4.34 18.86 -5.11
C HIS A 92 5.62 19.68 -5.07
N VAL A 93 6.31 19.85 -6.19
CA VAL A 93 7.62 20.53 -6.21
C VAL A 93 7.47 22.03 -5.97
N PHE A 94 6.62 22.71 -6.75
CA PHE A 94 6.43 24.16 -6.64
C PHE A 94 5.93 24.58 -5.24
N PRO A 95 4.89 23.95 -4.65
CA PRO A 95 4.45 24.27 -3.29
C PRO A 95 5.53 24.00 -2.23
N ALA A 96 6.36 22.97 -2.42
CA ALA A 96 7.47 22.68 -1.51
C ALA A 96 8.58 23.74 -1.58
N ILE A 97 8.89 24.28 -2.76
CA ILE A 97 9.82 25.43 -2.90
C ILE A 97 9.27 26.63 -2.13
N VAL A 98 7.99 26.97 -2.35
CA VAL A 98 7.35 28.11 -1.67
C VAL A 98 7.37 27.91 -0.15
N ALA A 99 7.03 26.73 0.34
CA ALA A 99 7.07 26.40 1.76
C ALA A 99 8.48 26.54 2.36
N ASP A 100 9.51 26.08 1.64
CA ASP A 100 10.90 26.19 2.09
C ASP A 100 11.39 27.65 2.08
N VAL A 101 10.99 28.47 1.10
CA VAL A 101 11.27 29.91 1.09
C VAL A 101 10.65 30.60 2.30
N VAL A 102 9.38 30.31 2.62
CA VAL A 102 8.72 30.84 3.82
C VAL A 102 9.44 30.43 5.10
N LEU A 103 9.86 29.16 5.21
CA LEU A 103 10.64 28.69 6.35
C LEU A 103 11.97 29.43 6.47
N MET A 104 12.68 29.65 5.36
CA MET A 104 13.95 30.39 5.36
C MET A 104 13.76 31.86 5.77
N ILE A 105 12.70 32.53 5.31
CA ILE A 105 12.35 33.90 5.75
C ILE A 105 12.10 33.92 7.27
N GLN A 106 11.45 32.89 7.80
CA GLN A 106 11.24 32.71 9.24
C GLN A 106 12.50 32.22 9.99
N ARG A 107 13.67 32.15 9.33
CA ARG A 107 14.94 31.60 9.86
C ARG A 107 14.81 30.16 10.38
N LYS A 108 13.86 29.40 9.83
CA LYS A 108 13.67 27.96 10.10
C LYS A 108 14.36 27.14 9.02
N LYS A 109 14.66 25.89 9.36
CA LYS A 109 15.30 24.94 8.43
C LYS A 109 14.31 24.50 7.33
N PRO A 110 14.65 24.68 6.03
CA PRO A 110 13.86 24.15 4.94
C PRO A 110 13.85 22.61 4.97
N LYS A 111 12.70 22.01 4.66
CA LYS A 111 12.47 20.56 4.72
C LYS A 111 11.46 20.03 3.70
N ALA A 112 10.61 20.88 3.12
CA ALA A 112 9.52 20.45 2.25
C ALA A 112 10.05 19.80 0.96
N LEU A 113 11.03 20.39 0.30
CA LEU A 113 11.65 19.81 -0.90
C LEU A 113 12.31 18.46 -0.60
N LYS A 114 12.90 18.32 0.58
CA LYS A 114 13.49 17.05 1.01
C LYS A 114 12.42 15.95 1.19
N ILE A 115 11.25 16.31 1.70
CA ILE A 115 10.11 15.39 1.84
C ILE A 115 9.61 14.97 0.45
N VAL A 116 9.36 15.94 -0.45
CA VAL A 116 8.92 15.66 -1.82
C VAL A 116 9.92 14.78 -2.56
N SER A 117 11.22 15.11 -2.51
CA SER A 117 12.28 14.33 -3.15
C SER A 117 12.30 12.87 -2.67
N LYS A 118 12.19 12.65 -1.35
CA LYS A 118 12.12 11.29 -0.78
C LYS A 118 10.89 10.54 -1.29
N ALA A 119 9.72 11.17 -1.28
CA ALA A 119 8.48 10.58 -1.78
C ALA A 119 8.59 10.23 -3.27
N THR A 120 9.18 11.09 -4.09
CA THR A 120 9.40 10.84 -5.52
C THR A 120 10.31 9.62 -5.76
N VAL A 121 11.39 9.47 -4.98
CA VAL A 121 12.28 8.32 -5.09
C VAL A 121 11.54 7.02 -4.73
N GLN A 122 10.78 7.03 -3.64
CA GLN A 122 9.96 5.88 -3.23
C GLN A 122 8.91 5.53 -4.28
N PHE A 123 8.19 6.53 -4.79
CA PHE A 123 7.17 6.33 -5.83
C PHE A 123 7.78 5.73 -7.10
N ARG A 124 8.97 6.18 -7.52
CA ARG A 124 9.66 5.62 -8.69
C ARG A 124 9.99 4.14 -8.51
N ALA A 125 10.39 3.73 -7.31
CA ALA A 125 10.66 2.32 -7.00
C ALA A 125 9.37 1.49 -7.01
N LEU A 126 8.27 2.04 -6.48
CA LEU A 126 6.98 1.37 -6.44
C LEU A 126 6.28 1.31 -7.80
N TYR A 127 6.52 2.30 -8.67
CA TYR A 127 5.78 2.50 -9.92
C TYR A 127 5.63 1.21 -10.74
N TYR A 128 6.70 0.41 -10.87
CA TYR A 128 6.66 -0.86 -11.59
C TYR A 128 5.63 -1.86 -11.03
N PHE A 129 5.53 -1.97 -9.70
CA PHE A 129 4.64 -2.90 -9.02
C PHE A 129 3.17 -2.45 -9.03
N ILE A 130 2.95 -1.14 -8.99
CA ILE A 130 1.59 -0.56 -8.91
C ILE A 130 1.01 -0.19 -10.29
N SER A 131 1.83 -0.13 -11.34
CA SER A 131 1.39 0.22 -12.70
C SER A 131 1.13 -0.99 -13.60
N THR A 132 1.46 -2.19 -13.13
CA THR A 132 1.28 -3.46 -13.84
C THR A 132 0.52 -4.43 -12.95
N SER A 133 -0.39 -5.21 -13.52
CA SER A 133 -1.09 -6.25 -12.77
C SER A 133 -0.15 -7.42 -12.49
N TRP A 134 0.29 -7.54 -11.25
CA TRP A 134 1.01 -8.70 -10.75
C TRP A 134 0.02 -9.58 -9.98
N ILE A 135 -0.11 -10.84 -10.39
CA ILE A 135 -0.94 -11.81 -9.66
C ILE A 135 -0.02 -12.67 -8.81
N ILE A 136 0.00 -12.39 -7.52
CA ILE A 136 0.75 -13.12 -6.49
C ILE A 136 -0.11 -14.29 -6.04
N LYS A 137 0.29 -15.51 -6.43
CA LYS A 137 -0.41 -16.73 -6.02
C LYS A 137 -0.09 -17.10 -4.57
N ALA A 138 -1.09 -17.02 -3.70
CA ALA A 138 -0.96 -17.26 -2.25
C ALA A 138 -1.57 -18.59 -1.80
N ASP A 139 -1.73 -19.57 -2.70
CA ASP A 139 -2.40 -20.85 -2.46
C ASP A 139 -1.87 -21.60 -1.22
N LYS A 140 -0.55 -21.60 -1.02
CA LYS A 140 0.07 -22.24 0.14
C LYS A 140 -0.34 -21.56 1.45
N LEU A 141 -0.29 -20.24 1.50
CA LEU A 141 -0.68 -19.46 2.68
C LEU A 141 -2.18 -19.59 2.96
N LYS A 142 -3.03 -19.58 1.92
CA LYS A 142 -4.47 -19.86 2.03
C LYS A 142 -4.75 -21.22 2.65
N SER A 143 -3.96 -22.24 2.29
CA SER A 143 -4.13 -23.58 2.87
C SER A 143 -3.82 -23.66 4.37
N VAL A 144 -3.01 -22.73 4.91
CA VAL A 144 -2.70 -22.67 6.35
C VAL A 144 -3.96 -22.34 7.15
N VAL A 145 -4.80 -21.43 6.64
CA VAL A 145 -6.10 -21.06 7.24
C VAL A 145 -6.94 -22.31 7.52
N ASN A 146 -6.97 -23.25 6.59
CA ASN A 146 -7.75 -24.49 6.71
C ASN A 146 -7.19 -25.50 7.75
N ARG A 147 -5.93 -25.33 8.18
CA ARG A 147 -5.28 -26.19 9.18
C ARG A 147 -5.37 -25.61 10.59
N MET A 148 -5.72 -24.34 10.72
CA MET A 148 -5.84 -23.67 12.01
C MET A 148 -7.14 -24.05 12.70
N ASN A 149 -7.10 -24.13 14.04
CA ASN A 149 -8.31 -24.25 14.84
C ASN A 149 -9.00 -22.88 15.00
N ALA A 150 -10.20 -22.88 15.57
CA ALA A 150 -11.00 -21.66 15.72
C ALA A 150 -10.32 -20.58 16.59
N THR A 151 -9.60 -20.98 17.65
CA THR A 151 -8.90 -20.03 18.53
C THR A 151 -7.73 -19.36 17.81
N ASP A 152 -6.93 -20.13 17.07
CA ASP A 152 -5.81 -19.59 16.30
C ASP A 152 -6.29 -18.68 15.15
N LEU A 153 -7.41 -19.01 14.51
CA LEU A 153 -8.03 -18.17 13.47
C LEU A 153 -8.53 -16.84 14.01
N GLU A 154 -9.03 -16.81 15.25
CA GLU A 154 -9.49 -15.58 15.90
C GLU A 154 -8.30 -14.67 16.25
N GLU A 155 -7.24 -15.23 16.84
CA GLU A 155 -6.08 -14.46 17.30
C GLU A 155 -5.14 -14.03 16.15
N PHE A 156 -4.94 -14.91 15.17
CA PHE A 156 -4.01 -14.72 14.06
C PHE A 156 -4.73 -14.66 12.71
N SER A 157 -5.91 -14.05 12.64
CA SER A 157 -6.60 -13.91 11.35
C SER A 157 -5.74 -13.18 10.33
N PHE A 158 -5.63 -13.77 9.12
CA PHE A 158 -5.01 -13.16 7.94
C PHE A 158 -5.84 -13.39 6.67
N ASP A 159 -7.14 -13.69 6.80
CA ASP A 159 -8.03 -13.89 5.67
C ASP A 159 -8.32 -12.55 4.97
N MET A 160 -7.73 -12.38 3.79
CA MET A 160 -7.84 -11.15 3.04
C MET A 160 -9.25 -10.90 2.51
N THR A 161 -10.12 -11.91 2.44
CA THR A 161 -11.52 -11.73 1.99
C THR A 161 -12.36 -10.91 2.95
N LEU A 162 -11.92 -10.78 4.20
CA LEU A 162 -12.59 -9.97 5.23
C LEU A 162 -12.29 -8.47 5.08
N ILE A 163 -11.33 -8.09 4.22
CA ILE A 163 -11.04 -6.69 3.96
C ILE A 163 -12.08 -6.11 3.01
N ASP A 164 -12.83 -5.13 3.48
CA ASP A 164 -13.56 -4.23 2.59
C ASP A 164 -12.67 -3.06 2.15
N TRP A 165 -12.20 -3.12 0.91
CA TRP A 165 -11.42 -2.03 0.31
C TRP A 165 -12.21 -0.72 0.20
N ALA A 166 -13.54 -0.76 0.24
CA ALA A 166 -14.39 0.41 0.13
C ALA A 166 -14.49 1.21 1.44
N ASP A 167 -14.26 0.58 2.59
CA ASP A 167 -14.53 1.19 3.91
C ASP A 167 -13.36 1.97 4.50
N GLY A 168 -12.19 1.97 3.84
CA GLY A 168 -11.11 2.96 3.99
C GLY A 168 -10.46 3.04 5.36
#